data_AF-A0AAJ4IGR1-F1
#
_entry.id   AF-A0AAJ4IGR1-F1
#
_cell.length_a   1.000
_cell.length_b   1.000
_cell.length_c   1.000
_cell.angle_alpha   90.00
_cell.angle_beta   90.00
_cell.angle_gamma   90.00
#
_symmetry.space_group_name_H-M   'P 1'
#
loop_
_entity.id
_entity.type
_entity.pdbx_description
1 polymer ?
#
loop_
_entity_poly.entity_id
_entity_poly.type
_entity_poly.pdbx_seq_one_letter_code
_entity_poly.pdbx_strand_id
1 'polypeptide(L)'
;MNKILIAAAATSVLLLAGCASGPDAQTKAAMSQVDDLKNQVEMLSKEVAALKSNQADAEMRAQNASMAAKEASMAAMAAQEEAVRANERIDNIAQSYTK
;
A
#
# COMPACT_ATOMS: atom_id res chain seq x y z
N MET A 1 5.71 -1.30 23.93
CA MET A 1 5.17 -1.73 25.24
C MET A 1 4.48 -0.54 25.88
N ASN A 2 3.15 -0.41 25.71
CA ASN A 2 2.33 0.55 26.46
C ASN A 2 1.46 -0.22 27.45
N LYS A 3 1.75 -0.01 28.74
CA LYS A 3 1.04 -0.60 29.86
C LYS A 3 -0.19 0.27 30.14
N ILE A 4 -1.27 0.05 29.39
CA ILE A 4 -2.57 0.58 29.82
C ILE A 4 -3.11 -0.41 30.85
N LEU A 5 -3.05 0.05 32.09
CA LEU A 5 -3.60 -0.55 33.29
C LEU A 5 -5.10 -0.78 33.08
N ILE A 6 -5.48 -1.98 32.64
CA ILE A 6 -6.84 -2.51 32.83
C ILE A 6 -6.90 -2.97 34.29
N ALA A 7 -6.97 -1.98 35.18
CA ALA A 7 -7.26 -2.15 36.60
C ALA A 7 -8.42 -1.21 36.92
N ALA A 8 -9.58 -1.47 36.31
CA ALA A 8 -10.85 -0.99 36.81
C ALA A 8 -11.59 -2.24 37.32
N ALA A 9 -11.50 -2.39 38.63
CA ALA A 9 -12.13 -3.44 39.40
C ALA A 9 -13.64 -3.52 39.15
N ALA A 10 -14.15 -4.73 39.31
CA ALA A 10 -15.56 -5.02 39.48
C ALA A 10 -16.18 -4.19 40.62
N THR A 11 -17.11 -3.30 40.30
CA THR A 11 -18.19 -2.74 41.14
C THR A 11 -19.06 -1.93 40.15
N SER A 12 -20.32 -2.21 39.83
CA SER A 12 -21.46 -2.42 40.70
C SER A 12 -22.69 -2.75 39.86
N VAL A 13 -23.43 -3.80 40.23
CA VAL A 13 -24.85 -4.02 39.85
C VAL A 13 -25.76 -3.13 40.72
N LEU A 14 -25.35 -1.88 40.99
CA LEU A 14 -26.10 -0.93 41.81
C LEU A 14 -26.17 0.42 41.11
N LEU A 15 -27.08 0.56 40.15
CA LEU A 15 -27.67 1.86 39.77
C LEU A 15 -28.98 1.64 39.01
N LEU A 16 -29.77 0.66 39.47
CA LEU A 16 -31.14 0.40 39.03
C LEU A 16 -32.16 1.16 39.91
N ALA A 17 -31.91 2.44 40.22
CA ALA A 17 -32.87 3.32 40.89
C ALA A 17 -32.53 4.78 40.59
N GLY A 18 -33.28 5.44 39.69
CA GLY A 18 -33.14 6.87 39.46
C GLY A 18 -33.63 7.35 38.09
N CYS A 19 -34.95 7.45 37.93
CA CYS A 19 -35.60 8.24 36.89
C CYS A 19 -35.34 9.75 37.15
N ALA A 20 -35.02 10.51 36.10
CA ALA A 20 -34.95 11.99 36.06
C ALA A 20 -33.75 12.69 36.73
N SER A 21 -32.53 12.43 36.26
CA SER A 21 -31.46 13.43 36.24
C SER A 21 -30.52 13.10 35.09
N GLY A 22 -30.20 14.08 34.24
CA GLY A 22 -29.43 13.89 33.01
C GLY A 22 -28.07 13.21 33.25
N PRO A 23 -27.39 12.75 32.18
CA PRO A 23 -26.17 11.95 32.29
C PRO A 23 -25.18 12.62 33.24
N ASP A 24 -24.76 11.87 34.27
CA ASP A 24 -23.77 12.35 35.23
C ASP A 24 -22.43 12.66 34.52
N ALA A 25 -21.54 13.37 35.20
CA ALA A 25 -20.27 13.82 34.61
C ALA A 25 -19.43 12.64 34.04
N GLN A 26 -19.57 11.45 34.62
CA GLN A 26 -18.87 10.24 34.17
C GLN A 26 -19.48 9.70 32.87
N THR A 27 -20.80 9.71 32.75
CA THR A 27 -21.53 9.33 31.53
C THR A 27 -21.22 10.29 30.39
N LYS A 28 -21.15 11.60 30.66
CA LYS A 28 -20.77 12.62 29.65
C LYS A 28 -19.32 12.46 29.19
N ALA A 29 -18.39 12.18 30.11
CA ALA A 29 -16.99 11.93 29.77
C ALA A 29 -16.83 10.65 28.92
N ALA A 30 -17.57 9.59 29.26
CA ALA A 30 -17.57 8.35 28.48
C ALA A 30 -18.15 8.57 27.06
N MET A 31 -19.23 9.34 26.92
CA MET A 31 -19.80 9.70 25.61
C MET A 31 -18.81 10.48 24.74
N SER A 32 -18.10 11.46 25.31
CA SER A 32 -17.08 12.23 24.57
C SER A 32 -15.93 11.34 24.06
N GLN A 33 -15.48 10.37 24.87
CA GLN A 33 -14.43 9.43 24.44
C GLN A 33 -14.93 8.49 23.33
N VAL A 34 -16.20 8.09 23.37
CA VAL A 34 -16.82 7.28 22.30
C VAL A 34 -16.90 8.06 21.00
N ASP A 35 -17.26 9.35 21.05
CA ASP A 35 -17.30 10.22 19.87
C ASP A 35 -15.90 10.41 19.26
N ASP A 36 -14.88 10.62 20.09
CA ASP A 36 -13.49 10.72 19.64
C ASP A 36 -13.00 9.43 18.98
N LEU A 37 -13.30 8.27 19.59
CA LEU A 37 -12.99 6.96 19.02
C LEU A 37 -13.70 6.73 17.69
N LYS A 38 -14.97 7.12 17.58
CA LYS A 38 -15.74 7.03 16.34
C LYS A 38 -15.08 7.86 15.24
N ASN A 39 -14.70 9.10 15.54
CA ASN A 39 -14.01 9.98 14.60
C ASN A 39 -12.67 9.37 14.14
N GLN A 40 -11.89 8.80 15.07
CA GLN A 40 -10.65 8.12 14.72
C GLN A 40 -10.90 6.90 13.82
N VAL A 41 -11.87 6.06 14.13
CA VAL A 41 -12.21 4.89 13.30
C VAL A 41 -12.66 5.32 11.91
N GLU A 42 -13.46 6.38 11.78
CA GLU A 42 -13.86 6.92 10.48
C GLU A 42 -12.67 7.45 9.68
N MET A 43 -11.72 8.13 10.32
CA MET A 43 -10.48 8.59 9.68
C MET A 43 -9.61 7.41 9.23
N LEU A 44 -9.34 6.45 10.13
CA LEU A 44 -8.55 5.25 9.79
C LEU A 44 -9.20 4.45 8.66
N SER A 45 -10.54 4.34 8.65
CA SER A 45 -11.26 3.65 7.57
C SER A 45 -11.02 4.31 6.22
N LYS A 46 -11.06 5.65 6.16
CA LYS A 46 -10.74 6.43 4.96
C LYS A 46 -9.29 6.27 4.54
N GLU A 47 -8.35 6.32 5.48
CA GLU A 47 -6.92 6.12 5.21
C GLU A 47 -6.62 4.73 4.68
N VAL A 48 -7.23 3.68 5.25
CA VAL A 48 -7.08 2.31 4.77
C VAL A 48 -7.65 2.15 3.36
N ALA A 49 -8.79 2.77 3.06
CA ALA A 49 -9.35 2.77 1.71
C ALA A 49 -8.41 3.46 0.70
N ALA A 50 -7.87 4.63 1.06
CA ALA A 50 -6.89 5.36 0.25
C ALA A 50 -5.59 4.56 0.06
N LEU A 51 -5.08 3.93 1.13
CA LEU A 51 -3.87 3.12 1.07
C LEU A 51 -4.02 1.92 0.13
N LYS A 52 -5.17 1.21 0.21
CA LYS A 52 -5.47 0.11 -0.71
C LYS A 52 -5.53 0.56 -2.16
N SER A 53 -6.14 1.72 -2.43
CA SER A 53 -6.17 2.31 -3.77
C SER A 53 -4.76 2.63 -4.28
N ASN A 54 -3.95 3.30 -3.45
CA ASN A 54 -2.57 3.64 -3.79
C ASN A 54 -1.70 2.40 -4.02
N GLN A 55 -1.92 1.32 -3.26
CA GLN A 55 -1.23 0.06 -3.46
C GLN A 55 -1.58 -0.58 -4.80
N ALA A 56 -2.87 -0.64 -5.16
CA ALA A 56 -3.30 -1.17 -6.45
C ALA A 56 -2.70 -0.38 -7.63
N ASP A 57 -2.67 0.96 -7.53
CA ASP A 57 -2.05 1.81 -8.54
C ASP A 57 -0.53 1.59 -8.64
N ALA A 58 0.15 1.42 -7.51
CA ALA A 58 1.58 1.14 -7.48
C ALA A 58 1.92 -0.22 -8.10
N GLU A 59 1.14 -1.26 -7.80
CA GLU A 59 1.29 -2.59 -8.39
C GLU A 59 1.09 -2.57 -9.91
N MET A 60 0.07 -1.87 -10.40
CA MET A 60 -0.17 -1.70 -11.83
C MET A 60 0.99 -0.97 -12.53
N ARG A 61 1.51 0.11 -11.93
CA ARG A 61 2.68 0.84 -12.45
C ARG A 61 3.92 -0.03 -12.49
N ALA A 62 4.15 -0.82 -11.45
CA ALA A 62 5.28 -1.76 -11.40
C ALA A 62 5.18 -2.84 -12.48
N GLN A 63 3.98 -3.39 -12.71
CA GLN A 63 3.75 -4.36 -13.78
C GLN A 63 4.01 -3.75 -15.16
N ASN A 64 3.50 -2.55 -15.42
CA ASN A 64 3.73 -1.84 -16.68
C ASN A 64 5.21 -1.53 -16.91
N ALA A 65 5.92 -1.06 -15.88
CA ALA A 65 7.36 -0.82 -15.97
C ALA A 65 8.14 -2.12 -16.26
N SER A 66 7.74 -3.24 -15.65
CA SER A 66 8.37 -4.54 -15.92
C SER A 66 8.16 -5.00 -17.35
N MET A 67 6.96 -4.82 -17.92
CA MET A 67 6.68 -5.15 -19.31
C MET A 67 7.51 -4.29 -20.27
N ALA A 68 7.54 -2.97 -20.06
CA ALA A 68 8.34 -2.06 -20.88
C ALA A 68 9.84 -2.40 -20.83
N ALA A 69 10.36 -2.75 -19.66
CA ALA A 69 11.75 -3.16 -19.51
C ALA A 69 12.07 -4.46 -20.27
N LYS A 70 11.14 -5.44 -20.27
CA LYS A 70 11.29 -6.68 -21.05
C LYS A 70 11.28 -6.40 -22.55
N GLU A 71 10.36 -5.56 -23.02
CA GLU A 71 10.29 -5.18 -24.43
C GLU A 71 11.57 -4.48 -24.89
N ALA A 72 12.08 -3.52 -24.10
CA ALA A 72 13.34 -2.84 -24.38
C ALA A 72 14.52 -3.81 -24.43
N SER A 73 14.56 -4.78 -23.50
CA SER A 73 15.60 -5.82 -23.47
C SER A 73 15.55 -6.70 -24.72
N MET A 74 14.36 -7.14 -25.14
CA MET A 74 14.19 -7.93 -26.37
C MET A 74 14.61 -7.15 -27.62
N ALA A 75 14.24 -5.87 -27.71
CA ALA A 75 14.65 -5.01 -28.82
C ALA A 75 16.17 -4.82 -28.87
N ALA A 76 16.81 -4.64 -27.71
CA ALA A 76 18.27 -4.52 -27.62
C ALA A 76 18.99 -5.81 -28.05
N MET A 77 18.49 -6.97 -27.61
CA MET A 77 19.04 -8.27 -28.03
C MET A 77 18.89 -8.49 -29.55
N ALA A 78 17.74 -8.15 -30.13
CA ALA A 78 17.52 -8.26 -31.57
C ALA A 78 18.45 -7.33 -32.36
N ALA A 79 18.63 -6.08 -31.90
CA ALA A 79 19.55 -5.14 -32.53
C ALA A 79 21.01 -5.63 -32.44
N GLN A 80 21.40 -6.21 -31.30
CA GLN A 80 22.73 -6.81 -31.12
C GLN A 80 22.95 -7.98 -32.09
N GLU A 81 21.98 -8.89 -32.20
CA GLU A 81 22.09 -10.05 -33.11
C GLU A 81 22.26 -9.61 -34.57
N GLU A 82 21.48 -8.62 -35.02
CA GLU A 82 21.60 -8.11 -36.38
C GLU A 82 22.95 -7.40 -36.61
N ALA A 83 23.46 -6.67 -35.62
CA ALA A 83 24.78 -6.05 -35.72
C ALA A 83 25.90 -7.11 -35.85
N VAL A 84 25.83 -8.20 -35.09
CA VAL A 84 26.77 -9.33 -35.22
C VAL A 84 26.68 -9.94 -36.61
N ARG A 85 25.47 -10.21 -37.11
CA ARG A 85 25.25 -10.76 -38.45
C ARG A 85 25.77 -9.83 -39.55
N ALA A 86 25.58 -8.52 -39.40
CA ALA A 86 26.13 -7.53 -40.32
C ALA A 86 27.65 -7.54 -40.33
N ASN A 87 28.30 -7.66 -39.16
CA ASN A 87 29.75 -7.77 -39.06
C ASN A 87 30.27 -9.05 -39.73
N GLU A 88 29.61 -10.20 -39.50
CA GLU A 88 29.97 -11.45 -40.17
C GLU A 88 29.88 -11.33 -41.71
N ARG A 89 28.87 -10.62 -42.22
CA ARG A 89 28.75 -10.33 -43.65
C ARG A 89 29.90 -9.45 -44.16
N ILE A 90 30.30 -8.44 -43.39
CA ILE A 90 31.43 -7.56 -43.73
C ILE A 90 32.73 -8.35 -43.75
N ASP A 91 32.98 -9.20 -42.76
CA ASP A 91 34.20 -10.01 -42.68
C ASP A 91 34.32 -10.99 -43.86
N ASN A 92 33.21 -11.64 -44.21
CA ASN A 92 33.17 -12.54 -45.37
C ASN A 92 33.44 -11.79 -46.69
N ILE A 93 32.86 -10.60 -46.84
CA ILE A 93 33.12 -9.73 -47.99
C ILE A 93 34.60 -9.34 -48.02
N ALA A 94 35.14 -8.81 -46.92
CA ALA A 94 36.54 -8.40 -46.84
C ALA A 94 37.48 -9.56 -47.23
N GLN A 95 37.28 -10.75 -46.65
CA GLN A 95 38.07 -11.93 -47.01
C GLN A 95 37.93 -12.35 -48.48
N SER A 96 36.77 -12.15 -49.11
CA SER A 96 36.56 -12.45 -50.52
C SER A 96 37.27 -11.48 -51.48
N TYR A 97 37.54 -10.24 -51.05
CA TYR A 97 38.22 -9.20 -51.85
C TYR A 97 39.72 -9.07 -51.59
N THR A 98 40.25 -9.69 -50.53
CA THR A 98 41.69 -9.75 -50.23
C THR A 98 42.36 -11.04 -50.75
N LYS A 99 41.65 -11.87 -51.51
CA LYS A 99 42.21 -13.03 -52.23
C LYS A 99 42.66 -12.69 -53.64
#